data_AF-A0A645F1V9-F1
#
_entry.id   AF-A0A645F1V9-F1
#
_cell.length_a   1.000
_cell.length_b   1.000
_cell.length_c   1.000
_cell.angle_alpha   90.00
_cell.angle_beta   90.00
_cell.angle_gamma   90.00
#
_symmetry.space_group_name_H-M   'P 1'
#
loop_
_entity.id
_entity.type
_entity.pdbx_description
1 polymer ?
#
loop_
_entity_poly.entity_id
_entity_poly.type
_entity_poly.pdbx_seq_one_letter_code
_entity_poly.pdbx_strand_id
1 'polypeptide(L)'
;MKKFRLKNIEILVATDVAARGLDVNSLTHVIHYSLPDDPEVFVHRSGRTGRAGKDGISMSLIKPEESRKLKQIRSSTKIDIVEKKIPTGEAIIKAQVGGVFEKLFTEHEEFFTFDDALIPDLSEFSKEELVHKLLQLQLRDLAMFYKDKNDLADQKFNSDDRGERGGRDRDRGRNRDRGRDRDRGERRESFREGGRDRDRKPRKSNAEMTRFFFNLGKRDHLKKIDMLDILNKATSKSKKRPDIGDIEIMEKFSFFEVEKSFKEDVLRGLESLKFKGKEMRAEVAN
;
A
#
# COMPACT_ATOMS: atom_id res chain seq x y z
N MET A 1 -19.38 7.71 10.19
CA MET A 1 -19.23 7.32 11.61
C MET A 1 -20.38 6.51 12.19
N LYS A 2 -21.66 6.90 12.02
CA LYS A 2 -22.81 6.12 12.55
C LYS A 2 -22.78 4.63 12.14
N LYS A 3 -22.57 4.34 10.86
CA LYS A 3 -22.47 2.96 10.34
C LYS A 3 -21.35 2.12 10.98
N PHE A 4 -20.20 2.72 11.27
CA PHE A 4 -19.08 2.03 11.92
C PHE A 4 -19.36 1.79 13.41
N ARG A 5 -19.94 2.76 14.12
CA ARG A 5 -20.34 2.59 15.52
C ARG A 5 -21.45 1.55 15.71
N LEU A 6 -22.35 1.44 14.74
CA LEU A 6 -23.39 0.40 14.69
C LEU A 6 -22.86 -0.96 14.21
N LYS A 7 -21.56 -1.09 13.91
CA LYS A 7 -20.91 -2.31 13.39
C LYS A 7 -21.39 -2.79 12.00
N ASN A 8 -22.15 -1.97 11.27
CA ASN A 8 -22.49 -2.26 9.86
C ASN A 8 -21.26 -2.21 8.93
N ILE A 9 -20.15 -1.65 9.42
CA ILE A 9 -18.87 -1.60 8.72
C ILE A 9 -17.82 -2.05 9.73
N GLU A 10 -17.06 -3.08 9.40
CA GLU A 10 -16.02 -3.64 10.26
C GLU A 10 -14.67 -2.92 10.10
N ILE A 11 -14.41 -2.33 8.93
CA ILE A 11 -13.13 -1.70 8.59
C ILE A 11 -13.31 -0.21 8.28
N LEU A 12 -12.53 0.63 8.97
CA LEU A 12 -12.48 2.08 8.73
C LEU A 12 -11.07 2.49 8.31
N VAL A 13 -10.96 3.14 7.15
CA VAL A 13 -9.72 3.75 6.67
C VAL A 13 -9.78 5.26 6.89
N ALA A 14 -8.79 5.83 7.58
CA ALA A 14 -8.75 7.25 7.90
C ALA A 14 -7.31 7.81 7.82
N THR A 15 -7.20 9.10 7.53
CA THR A 15 -5.96 9.88 7.66
C THR A 15 -5.89 10.53 9.04
N ASP A 16 -4.72 11.01 9.47
CA ASP A 16 -4.56 11.68 10.78
C ASP A 16 -5.50 12.88 10.96
N VAL A 17 -5.70 13.65 9.88
CA VAL A 17 -6.57 14.82 9.89
C VAL A 17 -8.02 14.39 10.11
N ALA A 18 -8.48 13.39 9.36
CA ALA A 18 -9.83 12.87 9.47
C ALA A 18 -10.05 12.11 10.78
N ALA A 19 -8.99 11.57 11.40
CA ALA A 19 -9.05 10.80 12.64
C ALA A 19 -9.15 11.68 13.90
N ARG A 20 -8.76 12.96 13.82
CA ARG A 20 -8.93 13.90 14.93
C ARG A 20 -10.40 14.17 15.19
N GLY A 21 -10.83 14.04 16.44
CA GLY A 21 -12.23 14.19 16.83
C GLY A 21 -13.12 12.99 16.47
N LEU A 22 -12.57 11.91 15.91
CA LEU A 22 -13.32 10.67 15.81
C LEU A 22 -13.40 10.01 17.18
N ASP A 23 -14.60 10.03 17.75
CA ASP A 23 -14.93 9.26 18.94
C ASP A 23 -15.20 7.78 18.58
N VAL A 24 -14.11 7.10 18.24
CA VAL A 24 -14.03 5.64 18.05
C VAL A 24 -12.92 5.13 18.94
N ASN A 25 -13.30 4.88 20.18
CA ASN A 25 -12.44 4.31 21.20
C ASN A 25 -12.70 2.81 21.29
N SER A 26 -11.69 2.05 21.74
CA SER A 26 -11.79 0.62 22.01
C SER A 26 -11.96 -0.26 20.77
N LEU A 27 -11.14 0.01 19.74
CA LEU A 27 -10.99 -0.89 18.61
C LEU A 27 -10.28 -2.18 19.04
N THR A 28 -10.51 -3.30 18.35
CA THR A 28 -9.74 -4.53 18.57
C THR A 28 -8.38 -4.46 17.87
N HIS A 29 -8.37 -3.89 16.66
CA HIS A 29 -7.18 -3.80 15.81
C HIS A 29 -6.96 -2.37 15.33
N VAL A 30 -5.69 -1.96 15.30
CA VAL A 30 -5.21 -0.77 14.59
C VAL A 30 -4.14 -1.20 13.62
N ILE A 31 -4.28 -0.82 12.34
CA ILE A 31 -3.31 -1.13 11.29
C ILE A 31 -2.75 0.17 10.74
N HIS A 32 -1.45 0.39 10.94
CA HIS A 32 -0.72 1.49 10.33
C HIS A 32 -0.35 1.09 8.90
N TYR A 33 -1.06 1.65 7.92
CA TYR A 33 -0.75 1.44 6.50
C TYR A 33 0.61 2.04 6.09
N SER A 34 0.99 3.14 6.75
CA SER A 34 2.30 3.78 6.63
C SER A 34 2.73 4.35 7.98
N LEU A 35 4.03 4.29 8.28
CA LEU A 35 4.54 4.81 9.55
C LEU A 35 4.50 6.34 9.56
N PRO A 36 4.01 6.96 10.64
CA PRO A 36 4.08 8.42 10.79
C PRO A 36 5.53 8.87 10.96
N ASP A 37 5.81 10.12 10.59
CA ASP A 37 7.14 10.71 10.79
C ASP A 37 7.41 11.04 12.26
N ASP A 38 6.35 11.32 13.02
CA ASP A 38 6.40 11.65 14.43
C ASP A 38 6.00 10.43 15.30
N PRO A 39 6.88 9.98 16.22
CA PRO A 39 6.57 8.92 17.17
C PRO A 39 5.35 9.18 18.06
N GLU A 40 5.05 10.43 18.41
CA GLU A 40 3.87 10.73 19.22
C GLU A 40 2.58 10.41 18.45
N VAL A 41 2.56 10.66 17.14
CA VAL A 41 1.44 10.29 16.28
C VAL A 41 1.28 8.77 16.23
N PHE A 42 2.39 8.01 16.23
CA PHE A 42 2.33 6.55 16.30
C PHE A 42 1.65 6.07 17.59
N VAL A 43 2.00 6.65 18.73
CA VAL A 43 1.39 6.33 20.03
C VAL A 43 -0.09 6.71 20.04
N HIS A 44 -0.47 7.89 19.55
CA HIS A 44 -1.88 8.32 19.50
C HIS A 44 -2.77 7.46 18.58
N ARG A 45 -2.21 6.94 17.48
CA ARG A 45 -2.88 6.00 16.59
C ARG A 45 -3.02 4.62 17.24
N SER A 46 -1.92 4.06 17.76
CA SER A 46 -1.92 2.76 18.44
C SER A 46 -2.84 2.77 19.67
N GLY A 47 -2.89 3.89 20.39
CA GLY A 47 -3.77 4.08 21.54
C GLY A 47 -5.26 4.16 21.21
N ARG A 48 -5.71 3.83 19.98
CA ARG A 48 -7.13 3.64 19.64
C ARG A 48 -7.63 2.22 19.95
N THR A 49 -6.71 1.27 20.08
CA THR A 49 -6.97 -0.09 20.60
C THR A 49 -6.52 -0.20 22.07
N GLY A 50 -6.80 -1.33 22.73
CA GLY A 50 -6.24 -1.64 24.05
C GLY A 50 -6.70 -0.74 25.20
N ARG A 51 -7.94 -0.23 25.15
CA ARG A 51 -8.48 0.73 26.14
C ARG A 51 -9.36 0.06 27.19
N ALA A 52 -9.47 0.69 28.36
CA ALA A 52 -10.32 0.26 29.46
C ALA A 52 -10.06 -1.19 29.91
N GLY A 53 -8.77 -1.57 29.99
CA GLY A 53 -8.34 -2.91 30.41
C GLY A 53 -8.57 -4.03 29.40
N LYS A 54 -9.04 -3.71 28.19
CA LYS A 54 -9.18 -4.70 27.10
C LYS A 54 -7.86 -4.85 26.35
N ASP A 55 -7.62 -6.05 25.86
CA ASP A 55 -6.51 -6.31 24.94
C ASP A 55 -6.74 -5.66 23.58
N GLY A 56 -5.63 -5.37 22.90
CA GLY A 56 -5.63 -4.67 21.64
C GLY A 56 -4.40 -4.97 20.80
N ILE A 57 -4.59 -5.11 19.49
CA ILE A 57 -3.51 -5.41 18.55
C ILE A 57 -3.22 -4.18 17.69
N SER A 58 -1.97 -3.69 17.74
CA SER A 58 -1.45 -2.64 16.84
C SER A 58 -0.44 -3.26 15.90
N MET A 59 -0.68 -3.17 14.60
CA MET A 59 0.19 -3.71 13.54
C MET A 59 0.61 -2.58 12.60
N SER A 60 1.82 -2.69 12.05
CA SER A 60 2.32 -1.74 11.06
C SER A 60 2.81 -2.46 9.83
N LEU A 61 2.41 -1.99 8.66
CA LEU A 61 3.01 -2.39 7.39
C LEU A 61 4.24 -1.51 7.17
N ILE A 62 5.39 -2.14 6.96
CA ILE A 62 6.68 -1.44 6.89
C ILE A 62 7.30 -1.71 5.53
N LYS A 63 7.57 -0.63 4.78
CA LYS A 63 8.34 -0.70 3.54
C LYS A 63 9.84 -0.58 3.82
N PRO A 64 10.73 -1.06 2.92
CA PRO A 64 12.18 -0.97 3.12
C PRO A 64 12.67 0.46 3.40
N GLU A 65 12.05 1.43 2.75
CA GLU A 65 12.34 2.88 2.87
C GLU A 65 11.97 3.47 4.23
N GLU A 66 11.10 2.82 5.00
CA GLU A 66 10.60 3.31 6.29
C GLU A 66 11.42 2.80 7.49
N SER A 67 12.50 2.05 7.24
CA SER A 67 13.41 1.50 8.26
C SER A 67 13.93 2.56 9.24
N ARG A 68 14.24 3.77 8.74
CA ARG A 68 14.68 4.89 9.58
C ARG A 68 13.59 5.39 10.53
N LYS A 69 12.34 5.46 10.04
CA LYS A 69 11.18 5.86 10.87
C LYS A 69 10.90 4.82 11.95
N LEU A 70 10.96 3.53 11.59
CA LEU A 70 10.83 2.43 12.54
C LEU A 70 11.86 2.54 13.66
N LYS A 71 13.13 2.79 13.32
CA LYS A 71 14.20 2.95 14.31
C LYS A 71 13.92 4.13 15.26
N GLN A 72 13.47 5.26 14.73
CA GLN A 72 13.12 6.43 15.51
C GLN A 72 11.94 6.18 16.46
N ILE A 73 10.90 5.48 15.98
CA ILE A 73 9.74 5.08 16.79
C ILE A 73 10.17 4.14 17.91
N ARG A 74 10.97 3.10 17.61
CA ARG A 74 11.50 2.17 18.63
C ARG A 74 12.33 2.88 19.69
N SER A 75 13.22 3.80 19.28
CA SER A 75 14.10 4.51 20.23
C SER A 75 13.35 5.50 21.14
N SER A 76 12.25 6.09 20.65
CA SER A 76 11.50 7.11 21.39
C SER A 76 10.39 6.51 22.26
N THR A 77 9.74 5.44 21.80
CA THR A 77 8.52 4.93 22.45
C THR A 77 8.76 3.81 23.46
N LYS A 78 9.97 3.24 23.56
CA LYS A 78 10.28 2.03 24.38
C LYS A 78 9.35 0.83 24.09
N ILE A 79 8.60 0.85 23.00
CA ILE A 79 7.70 -0.23 22.59
C ILE A 79 8.52 -1.30 21.88
N ASP A 80 8.38 -2.55 22.32
CA ASP A 80 8.91 -3.68 21.58
C ASP A 80 8.00 -4.00 20.39
N ILE A 81 8.57 -3.96 19.18
CA ILE A 81 7.84 -4.21 17.94
C ILE A 81 8.35 -5.53 17.39
N VAL A 82 7.55 -6.57 17.58
CA VAL A 82 7.82 -7.93 17.07
C VAL A 82 7.59 -7.96 15.57
N GLU A 83 8.63 -8.32 14.83
CA GLU A 83 8.54 -8.53 13.39
C GLU A 83 7.78 -9.83 13.09
N LYS A 84 6.81 -9.76 12.19
CA LYS A 84 6.07 -10.92 11.70
C LYS A 84 6.14 -10.97 10.18
N LYS A 85 6.20 -12.18 9.64
CA LYS A 85 6.10 -12.41 8.20
C LYS A 85 4.68 -12.19 7.72
N ILE A 86 4.55 -11.72 6.49
CA ILE A 86 3.28 -11.63 5.79
C ILE A 86 2.78 -13.06 5.55
N PRO A 87 1.49 -13.36 5.77
CA PRO A 87 0.94 -14.69 5.52
C PRO A 87 0.99 -15.01 4.03
N THR A 88 1.29 -16.27 3.72
CA THR A 88 1.34 -16.75 2.35
C THR A 88 -0.07 -16.86 1.75
N GLY A 89 -0.16 -16.92 0.42
CA GLY A 89 -1.45 -17.11 -0.27
C GLY A 89 -2.22 -18.35 0.23
N GLU A 90 -1.51 -19.45 0.43
CA GLU A 90 -2.07 -20.70 0.97
C GLU A 90 -2.58 -20.54 2.40
N ALA A 91 -1.81 -19.85 3.26
CA ALA A 91 -2.21 -19.59 4.64
C ALA A 91 -3.48 -18.72 4.71
N ILE A 92 -3.61 -17.75 3.80
CA ILE A 92 -4.79 -16.88 3.70
C ILE A 92 -6.01 -17.69 3.26
N ILE A 93 -5.88 -18.55 2.24
CA ILE A 93 -6.98 -19.42 1.80
C ILE A 93 -7.42 -20.32 2.95
N LYS A 94 -6.47 -20.96 3.65
CA LYS A 94 -6.78 -21.81 4.82
C LYS A 94 -7.54 -21.06 5.91
N ALA A 95 -7.10 -19.84 6.25
CA ALA A 95 -7.77 -19.01 7.25
C ALA A 95 -9.18 -18.59 6.81
N GLN A 96 -9.38 -18.27 5.53
CA GLN A 96 -10.70 -17.92 4.99
C GLN A 96 -11.66 -19.10 4.99
N VAL A 97 -11.20 -20.30 4.60
CA VAL A 97 -12.00 -21.52 4.70
C VAL A 97 -12.46 -21.75 6.14
N GLY A 98 -11.54 -21.63 7.12
CA GLY A 98 -11.89 -21.74 8.53
C GLY A 98 -12.96 -20.73 8.95
N GLY A 99 -12.81 -19.46 8.56
CA GLY A 99 -13.78 -18.41 8.87
C GLY A 99 -15.16 -18.63 8.24
N VAL A 100 -15.25 -19.21 7.04
CA VAL A 100 -16.53 -19.57 6.41
C VAL A 100 -17.26 -20.62 7.25
N PHE A 101 -16.55 -21.67 7.69
CA PHE A 101 -17.14 -22.71 8.52
C PHE A 101 -17.54 -22.21 9.92
N GLU A 102 -16.72 -21.36 10.55
CA GLU A 102 -17.11 -20.77 11.83
C GLU A 102 -18.42 -20.00 11.70
N LYS A 103 -18.55 -19.15 10.68
CA LYS A 103 -19.80 -18.42 10.41
C LYS A 103 -20.95 -19.37 10.13
N LEU A 104 -20.73 -20.41 9.33
CA LEU A 104 -21.75 -21.42 9.04
C LEU A 104 -22.24 -22.11 10.33
N PHE A 105 -21.37 -22.33 11.32
CA PHE A 105 -21.76 -22.99 12.56
C PHE A 105 -22.34 -22.04 13.63
N THR A 106 -21.99 -20.75 13.61
CA THR A 106 -22.44 -19.77 14.63
C THR A 106 -23.55 -18.85 14.19
N GLU A 107 -23.66 -18.53 12.91
CA GLU A 107 -24.60 -17.54 12.35
C GLU A 107 -25.74 -18.18 11.54
N HIS A 108 -25.88 -19.52 11.55
CA HIS A 108 -26.97 -20.19 10.85
C HIS A 108 -28.31 -20.00 11.56
N GLU A 109 -28.91 -18.83 11.36
CA GLU A 109 -30.33 -18.62 11.53
C GLU A 109 -31.03 -18.97 10.21
N GLU A 110 -32.10 -19.77 10.27
CA GLU A 110 -32.96 -20.00 9.11
C GLU A 110 -33.71 -18.71 8.78
N PHE A 111 -33.12 -17.88 7.93
CA PHE A 111 -33.71 -16.60 7.54
C PHE A 111 -34.97 -16.76 6.66
N PHE A 112 -35.12 -17.91 5.99
CA PHE A 112 -36.26 -18.25 5.15
C PHE A 112 -36.41 -19.77 5.05
N THR A 113 -37.63 -20.22 4.74
CA THR A 113 -37.88 -21.62 4.38
C THR A 113 -37.23 -21.92 3.03
N PHE A 114 -36.23 -22.79 3.03
CA PHE A 114 -35.57 -23.23 1.81
C PHE A 114 -36.40 -24.34 1.16
N ASP A 115 -36.70 -24.19 -0.13
CA ASP A 115 -37.39 -25.23 -0.89
C ASP A 115 -36.36 -26.23 -1.41
N ASP A 116 -36.35 -27.43 -0.84
CA ASP A 116 -35.45 -28.52 -1.21
C ASP A 116 -35.58 -28.92 -2.69
N ALA A 117 -36.71 -28.62 -3.35
CA ALA A 117 -36.90 -28.87 -4.78
C ALA A 117 -35.99 -27.99 -5.67
N LEU A 118 -35.39 -26.92 -5.13
CA LEU A 118 -34.40 -26.09 -5.84
C LEU A 118 -33.01 -26.75 -5.87
N ILE A 119 -32.79 -27.79 -5.06
CA ILE A 119 -31.54 -28.54 -5.06
C ILE A 119 -31.57 -29.46 -6.29
N PRO A 120 -30.63 -29.31 -7.25
CA PRO A 120 -30.54 -30.22 -8.40
C PRO A 120 -30.19 -31.64 -7.94
N ASP A 121 -30.27 -32.63 -8.83
CA ASP A 121 -29.79 -33.96 -8.49
C ASP A 121 -28.29 -33.92 -8.17
N LEU A 122 -27.95 -34.26 -6.93
CA LEU A 122 -26.60 -34.30 -6.40
C LEU A 122 -26.08 -35.74 -6.25
N SER A 123 -26.82 -36.74 -6.76
CA SER A 123 -26.45 -38.16 -6.66
C SER A 123 -25.07 -38.49 -7.22
N GLU A 124 -24.59 -37.70 -8.19
CA GLU A 124 -23.24 -37.82 -8.76
C GLU A 124 -22.12 -37.23 -7.88
N PHE A 125 -22.45 -36.51 -6.80
CA PHE A 125 -21.47 -35.86 -5.93
C PHE A 125 -21.49 -36.43 -4.51
N SER A 126 -20.31 -36.77 -4.01
CA SER A 126 -20.14 -36.96 -2.58
C SER A 126 -20.28 -35.63 -1.82
N LYS A 127 -20.63 -35.70 -0.53
CA LYS A 127 -20.70 -34.53 0.36
C LYS A 127 -19.40 -33.72 0.34
N GLU A 128 -18.27 -34.42 0.31
CA GLU A 128 -16.94 -33.82 0.31
C GLU A 128 -16.64 -33.10 -1.01
N GLU A 129 -16.98 -33.70 -2.15
CA GLU A 129 -16.80 -33.08 -3.47
C GLU A 129 -17.69 -31.84 -3.66
N LEU A 130 -18.93 -31.89 -3.18
CA LEU A 130 -19.83 -30.74 -3.21
C LEU A 130 -19.25 -29.56 -2.42
N VAL A 131 -18.81 -29.82 -1.19
CA VAL A 131 -18.18 -28.81 -0.33
C VAL A 131 -16.91 -28.26 -0.98
N HIS A 132 -16.08 -29.12 -1.57
CA HIS A 132 -14.88 -28.70 -2.27
C HIS A 132 -15.21 -27.74 -3.43
N LYS A 133 -16.18 -28.10 -4.29
CA LYS A 133 -16.58 -27.28 -5.44
C LYS A 133 -17.19 -25.95 -5.00
N LEU A 134 -18.01 -25.94 -3.96
CA LEU A 134 -18.59 -24.72 -3.40
C LEU A 134 -17.52 -23.80 -2.82
N LEU A 135 -16.57 -24.33 -2.05
CA LEU A 135 -15.45 -23.56 -1.52
C LEU A 135 -14.57 -22.99 -2.64
N GLN A 136 -14.28 -23.77 -3.68
CA GLN A 136 -13.55 -23.28 -4.85
C GLN A 136 -14.31 -22.16 -5.58
N LEU A 137 -15.64 -22.29 -5.71
CA LEU A 137 -16.47 -21.28 -6.35
C LEU A 137 -16.48 -19.97 -5.53
N GLN A 138 -16.65 -20.08 -4.21
CA GLN A 138 -16.69 -18.94 -3.29
C GLN A 138 -15.34 -18.24 -3.18
N LEU A 139 -14.24 -18.99 -3.11
CA LEU A 139 -12.88 -18.45 -2.94
C LEU A 139 -12.15 -18.25 -4.28
N ARG A 140 -12.84 -18.38 -5.41
CA ARG A 140 -12.28 -18.32 -6.77
C ARG A 140 -11.43 -17.07 -7.00
N ASP A 141 -11.97 -15.89 -6.68
CA ASP A 141 -11.29 -14.62 -6.91
C ASP A 141 -10.07 -14.45 -6.01
N LEU A 142 -10.15 -14.94 -4.77
CA LEU A 142 -9.06 -14.92 -3.82
C LEU A 142 -7.92 -15.85 -4.27
N ALA A 143 -8.26 -17.08 -4.68
CA ALA A 143 -7.31 -18.05 -5.17
C ALA A 143 -6.59 -17.55 -6.42
N MET A 144 -7.31 -16.96 -7.38
CA MET A 144 -6.69 -16.34 -8.56
C MET A 144 -5.77 -15.17 -8.18
N PHE A 145 -6.19 -14.31 -7.25
CA PHE A 145 -5.38 -13.17 -6.82
C PHE A 145 -4.02 -13.55 -6.25
N TYR A 146 -3.95 -14.66 -5.49
CA TYR A 146 -2.71 -15.13 -4.89
C TYR A 146 -1.91 -16.09 -5.78
N LYS A 147 -2.56 -16.82 -6.69
CA LYS A 147 -1.88 -17.74 -7.62
C LYS A 147 -0.94 -17.02 -8.59
N ASP A 148 -1.32 -15.82 -9.04
CA ASP A 148 -0.59 -15.08 -10.07
C ASP A 148 0.44 -14.08 -9.51
N LYS A 149 0.66 -14.07 -8.19
CA LYS A 149 1.61 -13.17 -7.52
C LYS A 149 2.68 -13.97 -6.81
N ASN A 150 3.94 -13.65 -7.09
CA ASN A 150 5.04 -14.09 -6.22
C ASN A 150 4.74 -13.65 -4.79
N ASP A 151 4.89 -14.57 -3.84
CA ASP A 151 4.56 -14.31 -2.45
C ASP A 151 5.42 -13.14 -1.93
N LEU A 152 4.75 -12.16 -1.34
CA LEU A 152 5.43 -11.00 -0.74
C LEU A 152 6.34 -11.42 0.42
N ALA A 153 6.11 -12.61 1.00
CA ALA A 153 6.93 -13.19 2.04
C ALA A 153 8.39 -13.45 1.61
N ASP A 154 8.66 -13.60 0.31
CA ASP A 154 10.00 -13.89 -0.22
C ASP A 154 10.85 -12.63 -0.49
N GLN A 155 10.28 -11.43 -0.29
CA GLN A 155 11.04 -10.18 -0.40
C GLN A 155 12.00 -10.04 0.79
N LYS A 156 13.24 -10.51 0.62
CA LYS A 156 14.32 -10.26 1.59
C LYS A 156 14.55 -8.75 1.69
N PHE A 157 14.28 -8.18 2.87
CA PHE A 157 14.79 -6.87 3.23
C PHE A 157 16.32 -6.99 3.33
N ASN A 158 17.07 -6.29 2.46
CA ASN A 158 18.50 -6.13 2.65
C ASN A 158 18.73 -5.28 3.91
N SER A 159 18.82 -5.95 5.06
CA SER A 159 19.08 -5.33 6.37
C SER A 159 20.58 -5.19 6.68
N ASP A 160 21.45 -5.34 5.69
CA ASP A 160 22.89 -5.19 5.86
C ASP A 160 23.45 -4.06 4.98
N ASP A 161 23.12 -2.82 5.37
CA ASP A 161 24.03 -1.70 5.18
C ASP A 161 24.57 -1.30 6.56
N ARG A 162 25.28 -2.25 7.19
CA ARG A 162 26.32 -1.94 8.17
C ARG A 162 27.51 -1.32 7.43
N GLY A 163 27.30 -0.14 6.88
CA GLY A 163 28.35 0.79 6.52
C GLY A 163 28.95 1.36 7.79
N GLU A 164 29.77 0.54 8.46
CA GLU A 164 30.74 0.95 9.46
C GLU A 164 31.65 2.01 8.80
N ARG A 165 31.26 3.29 8.92
CA ARG A 165 32.12 4.40 8.51
C ARG A 165 33.30 4.39 9.46
N GLY A 166 34.39 3.80 8.98
CA GLY A 166 35.68 3.77 9.62
C GLY A 166 36.06 5.14 10.16
N GLY A 167 36.26 5.19 11.48
CA GLY A 167 37.07 6.22 12.11
C GLY A 167 38.50 6.07 11.62
N ARG A 168 38.84 6.78 10.55
CA ARG A 168 40.24 7.05 10.21
C ARG A 168 40.63 8.37 10.85
N ASP A 169 41.39 8.23 11.93
CA ASP A 169 42.51 9.06 12.34
C ASP A 169 42.72 10.36 11.54
N ARG A 170 42.48 11.48 12.22
CA ARG A 170 43.31 12.67 12.04
C ARG A 170 43.77 13.15 13.40
N ASP A 171 44.84 12.52 13.86
CA ASP A 171 45.88 13.19 14.63
C ASP A 171 46.21 14.54 14.00
N ARG A 172 45.78 15.61 14.67
CA ARG A 172 46.44 16.92 14.61
C ARG A 172 46.46 17.55 15.99
N GLY A 173 47.36 17.05 16.82
CA GLY A 173 47.94 17.88 17.88
C GLY A 173 48.90 18.89 17.26
N ARG A 174 48.68 20.19 17.54
CA ARG A 174 49.65 21.11 18.17
C ARG A 174 49.28 22.58 17.96
N ASN A 175 49.03 23.22 19.10
CA ASN A 175 49.41 24.58 19.50
C ASN A 175 49.21 25.75 18.52
N ARG A 176 48.42 26.73 18.97
CA ARG A 176 49.00 27.97 19.51
C ARG A 176 47.96 28.81 20.22
N ASP A 177 48.28 29.15 21.46
CA ASP A 177 47.76 30.28 22.20
C ASP A 177 47.68 31.54 21.35
N ARG A 178 46.57 32.26 21.47
CA ARG A 178 46.51 33.72 21.53
C ARG A 178 45.11 34.10 21.99
N GLY A 179 45.02 34.44 23.27
CA GLY A 179 43.87 35.18 23.77
C GLY A 179 43.73 36.53 23.06
N ARG A 180 42.49 36.96 22.89
CA ARG A 180 42.12 38.36 23.14
C ARG A 180 40.61 38.46 23.22
N ASP A 181 40.17 38.94 24.37
CA ASP A 181 38.85 39.45 24.66
C ASP A 181 38.35 40.42 23.57
N ARG A 182 37.05 40.36 23.28
CA ARG A 182 36.17 41.54 23.31
C ARG A 182 34.71 41.13 23.12
N ASP A 183 33.96 41.48 24.15
CA ASP A 183 32.52 41.68 24.20
C ASP A 183 31.80 41.88 22.86
N ARG A 184 30.76 41.08 22.63
CA ARG A 184 29.51 41.63 22.08
C ARG A 184 28.32 40.73 22.38
N GLY A 185 27.61 41.11 23.44
CA GLY A 185 26.26 40.64 23.69
C GLY A 185 25.28 41.10 22.61
N GLU A 186 24.19 40.33 22.58
CA GLU A 186 22.83 40.73 22.23
C GLU A 186 22.43 40.82 20.74
N ARG A 187 21.83 39.69 20.32
CA ARG A 187 20.48 39.55 19.74
C ARG A 187 20.09 40.57 18.67
N ARG A 188 20.21 40.12 17.42
CA ARG A 188 19.42 40.62 16.30
C ARG A 188 18.06 39.92 16.27
N GLU A 189 16.99 40.66 16.52
CA GLU A 189 15.66 40.37 16.00
C GLU A 189 15.54 40.99 14.59
N SER A 190 15.41 40.14 13.58
CA SER A 190 14.81 40.53 12.30
C SER A 190 14.00 39.36 11.78
N PHE A 191 12.72 39.32 12.16
CA PHE A 191 11.74 38.44 11.55
C PHE A 191 11.53 38.85 10.10
N ARG A 192 12.16 38.09 9.19
CA ARG A 192 11.84 38.11 7.76
C ARG A 192 10.62 37.24 7.52
N GLU A 193 9.56 37.92 7.11
CA GLU A 193 8.60 37.49 6.09
C GLU A 193 9.28 36.66 4.98
N GLY A 194 8.64 35.56 4.58
CA GLY A 194 9.13 34.72 3.50
C GLY A 194 8.47 33.34 3.50
N GLY A 195 7.35 33.24 2.78
CA GLY A 195 6.72 31.97 2.44
C GLY A 195 7.75 31.01 1.87
N ARG A 196 7.78 29.79 2.43
CA ARG A 196 8.54 28.68 1.86
C ARG A 196 7.56 27.76 1.16
N ASP A 197 7.42 28.02 -0.14
CA ASP A 197 7.19 26.98 -1.13
C ASP A 197 7.95 25.73 -0.73
N ARG A 198 7.21 24.63 -0.56
CA ARG A 198 7.79 23.33 -0.29
C ARG A 198 8.54 22.92 -1.56
N ASP A 199 9.86 22.97 -1.48
CA ASP A 199 10.80 22.29 -2.35
C ASP A 199 10.42 20.81 -2.47
N ARG A 200 9.55 20.54 -3.44
CA ARG A 200 9.30 19.23 -4.00
C ARG A 200 10.60 18.85 -4.69
N LYS A 201 11.39 17.97 -4.07
CA LYS A 201 12.60 17.38 -4.66
C LYS A 201 12.37 17.13 -6.16
N PRO A 202 13.22 17.60 -7.07
CA PRO A 202 13.07 17.33 -8.49
C PRO A 202 13.18 15.82 -8.69
N ARG A 203 12.12 15.19 -9.20
CA ARG A 203 12.22 13.85 -9.78
C ARG A 203 13.24 13.92 -10.92
N LYS A 204 14.00 12.82 -11.11
CA LYS A 204 14.90 12.60 -12.26
C LYS A 204 14.28 13.22 -13.52
N SER A 205 15.08 14.00 -14.25
CA SER A 205 14.69 14.82 -15.40
C SER A 205 13.52 14.25 -16.21
N ASN A 206 12.40 14.99 -16.25
CA ASN A 206 11.24 14.78 -17.13
C ASN A 206 11.58 14.84 -18.65
N ALA A 207 12.87 14.96 -19.01
CA ALA A 207 13.33 15.20 -20.37
C ALA A 207 13.18 13.99 -21.29
N GLU A 208 13.07 12.77 -20.75
CA GLU A 208 13.01 11.53 -21.54
C GLU A 208 11.69 10.76 -21.43
N MET A 209 10.66 11.35 -20.83
CA MET A 209 9.32 10.77 -20.76
C MET A 209 8.39 11.41 -21.79
N THR A 210 7.47 10.61 -22.34
CA THR A 210 6.37 11.06 -23.18
C THR A 210 5.06 10.79 -22.46
N ARG A 211 4.23 11.81 -22.32
CA ARG A 211 2.90 11.69 -21.72
C ARG A 211 1.88 11.30 -22.80
N PHE A 212 0.99 10.38 -22.44
CA PHE A 212 -0.08 9.90 -23.29
C PHE A 212 -1.43 10.18 -22.64
N PHE A 213 -2.39 10.62 -23.46
CA PHE A 213 -3.80 10.53 -23.18
C PHE A 213 -4.29 9.11 -23.51
N PHE A 214 -5.14 8.55 -22.66
CA PHE A 214 -5.72 7.22 -22.82
C PHE A 214 -7.23 7.28 -22.66
N ASN A 215 -7.97 6.70 -23.59
CA ASN A 215 -9.42 6.87 -23.67
C ASN A 215 -10.23 6.19 -22.56
N LEU A 216 -9.65 5.29 -21.77
CA LEU A 216 -10.35 4.56 -20.71
C LEU A 216 -10.06 5.13 -19.31
N GLY A 217 -11.06 5.05 -18.42
CA GLY A 217 -10.96 5.54 -17.04
C GLY A 217 -11.64 4.64 -16.01
N LYS A 218 -11.91 5.18 -14.81
CA LYS A 218 -12.54 4.42 -13.70
C LYS A 218 -13.91 3.86 -14.06
N ARG A 219 -14.70 4.57 -14.88
CA ARG A 219 -16.01 4.10 -15.37
C ARG A 219 -15.91 2.87 -16.26
N ASP A 220 -14.74 2.60 -16.83
CA ASP A 220 -14.45 1.40 -17.59
C ASP A 220 -13.88 0.28 -16.70
N HIS A 221 -13.88 0.49 -15.37
CA HIS A 221 -13.25 -0.38 -14.38
C HIS A 221 -11.75 -0.57 -14.64
N LEU A 222 -11.08 0.47 -15.14
CA LEU A 222 -9.65 0.53 -15.32
C LEU A 222 -8.95 0.86 -13.99
N LYS A 223 -8.05 -0.01 -13.54
CA LYS A 223 -7.19 0.21 -12.37
C LYS A 223 -5.75 0.43 -12.81
N LYS A 224 -4.92 0.94 -11.90
CA LYS A 224 -3.49 1.19 -12.16
C LYS A 224 -2.73 -0.09 -12.54
N ILE A 225 -3.14 -1.22 -11.97
CA ILE A 225 -2.59 -2.54 -12.31
C ILE A 225 -2.92 -2.91 -13.75
N ASP A 226 -4.18 -2.75 -14.16
CA ASP A 226 -4.62 -3.02 -15.53
C ASP A 226 -3.81 -2.17 -16.54
N MET A 227 -3.56 -0.90 -16.22
CA MET A 227 -2.73 -0.02 -17.05
C MET A 227 -1.30 -0.52 -17.21
N LEU A 228 -0.67 -1.01 -16.14
CA LEU A 228 0.68 -1.57 -16.22
C LEU A 228 0.71 -2.84 -17.09
N ASP A 229 -0.29 -3.71 -16.96
CA ASP A 229 -0.40 -4.92 -17.78
C ASP A 229 -0.64 -4.59 -19.26
N ILE A 230 -1.51 -3.61 -19.54
CA ILE A 230 -1.77 -3.11 -20.88
C ILE A 230 -0.49 -2.56 -21.52
N LEU A 231 0.28 -1.75 -20.79
CA LEU A 231 1.53 -1.18 -21.29
C LEU A 231 2.60 -2.24 -21.52
N ASN A 232 2.76 -3.18 -20.59
CA ASN A 232 3.70 -4.30 -20.75
C ASN A 232 3.33 -5.18 -21.96
N LYS A 233 2.05 -5.40 -22.22
CA LYS A 233 1.56 -6.13 -23.39
C LYS A 233 1.79 -5.35 -24.68
N ALA A 234 1.50 -4.05 -24.68
CA ALA A 234 1.72 -3.18 -25.83
C ALA A 234 3.20 -3.13 -26.24
N THR A 235 4.13 -3.13 -25.27
CA THR A 235 5.59 -3.12 -25.51
C THR A 235 6.24 -4.50 -25.48
N SER A 236 5.47 -5.58 -25.57
CA SER A 236 5.99 -6.95 -25.44
C SER A 236 6.98 -7.37 -26.54
N LYS A 237 6.95 -6.67 -27.69
CA LYS A 237 7.87 -6.90 -28.82
C LYS A 237 9.24 -6.22 -28.63
N SER A 238 9.39 -5.35 -27.63
CA SER A 238 10.61 -4.60 -27.38
C SER A 238 11.56 -5.43 -26.49
N LYS A 239 12.87 -5.45 -26.80
CA LYS A 239 13.87 -6.25 -26.06
C LYS A 239 14.08 -5.80 -24.60
N LYS A 240 13.61 -4.60 -24.23
CA LYS A 240 13.76 -3.97 -22.92
C LYS A 240 12.37 -3.63 -22.38
N ARG A 241 12.20 -3.69 -21.06
CA ARG A 241 10.97 -3.20 -20.40
C ARG A 241 10.97 -1.67 -20.38
N PRO A 242 9.86 -1.00 -20.74
CA PRO A 242 9.77 0.44 -20.66
C PRO A 242 9.85 0.91 -19.20
N ASP A 243 10.54 2.02 -18.97
CA ASP A 243 10.35 2.78 -17.75
C ASP A 243 9.00 3.51 -17.82
N ILE A 244 8.16 3.32 -16.81
CA ILE A 244 6.80 3.85 -16.75
C ILE A 244 6.76 4.91 -15.66
N GLY A 245 6.46 6.14 -16.06
CA GLY A 245 6.37 7.31 -15.18
C GLY A 245 5.05 7.40 -14.43
N ASP A 246 4.54 8.62 -14.28
CA ASP A 246 3.28 8.82 -13.56
C ASP A 246 2.08 8.27 -14.36
N ILE A 247 1.13 7.65 -13.65
CA ILE A 247 -0.14 7.15 -14.19
C ILE A 247 -1.27 7.79 -13.41
N GLU A 248 -2.13 8.53 -14.11
CA GLU A 248 -3.27 9.25 -13.56
C GLU A 248 -4.57 8.71 -14.17
N ILE A 249 -5.36 7.98 -13.38
CA ILE A 249 -6.63 7.42 -13.84
C ILE A 249 -7.77 8.36 -13.43
N MET A 250 -8.38 8.99 -14.42
CA MET A 250 -9.53 9.87 -14.25
C MET A 250 -10.84 9.08 -14.39
N GLU A 251 -11.96 9.77 -14.22
CA GLU A 251 -13.28 9.13 -14.23
C GLU A 251 -13.64 8.55 -15.62
N LYS A 252 -13.31 9.28 -16.69
CA LYS A 252 -13.67 8.94 -18.09
C LYS A 252 -12.48 8.58 -18.98
N PHE A 253 -11.27 8.96 -18.60
CA PHE A 253 -10.04 8.79 -19.37
C PHE A 253 -8.85 8.66 -18.42
N SER A 254 -7.64 8.45 -18.92
CA SER A 254 -6.43 8.38 -18.08
C SER A 254 -5.25 9.06 -18.78
N PHE A 255 -4.23 9.39 -18.01
CA PHE A 255 -2.92 9.77 -18.50
C PHE A 255 -1.86 8.80 -18.01
N PHE A 256 -0.83 8.58 -18.80
CA PHE A 256 0.34 7.82 -18.38
C PHE A 256 1.60 8.33 -19.06
N GLU A 257 2.76 8.10 -18.44
CA GLU A 257 4.07 8.48 -18.98
C GLU A 257 4.92 7.25 -19.28
N VAL A 258 5.59 7.25 -20.43
CA VAL A 258 6.51 6.19 -20.84
C VAL A 258 7.79 6.79 -21.42
N GLU A 259 8.92 6.11 -21.24
CA GLU A 259 10.21 6.44 -21.86
C GLU A 259 10.05 6.74 -23.37
N LYS A 260 10.62 7.85 -23.86
CA LYS A 260 10.49 8.34 -25.26
C LYS A 260 10.80 7.27 -26.31
N SER A 261 11.75 6.39 -26.02
CA SER A 261 12.18 5.30 -26.90
C SER A 261 11.05 4.30 -27.22
N PHE A 262 10.00 4.21 -26.38
CA PHE A 262 8.89 3.28 -26.55
C PHE A 262 7.62 3.93 -27.13
N LYS A 263 7.70 5.20 -27.55
CA LYS A 263 6.53 5.95 -28.05
C LYS A 263 5.79 5.23 -29.18
N GLU A 264 6.50 4.76 -30.19
CA GLU A 264 5.89 4.09 -31.34
C GLU A 264 5.36 2.69 -31.01
N ASP A 265 6.01 2.00 -30.07
CA ASP A 265 5.61 0.66 -29.64
C ASP A 265 4.32 0.70 -28.84
N VAL A 266 4.16 1.71 -27.98
CA VAL A 266 2.91 1.94 -27.23
C VAL A 266 1.75 2.25 -28.18
N LEU A 267 1.91 3.16 -29.14
CA LEU A 267 0.84 3.53 -30.08
C LEU A 267 0.39 2.33 -30.91
N ARG A 268 1.33 1.60 -31.53
CA ARG A 268 1.02 0.41 -32.34
C ARG A 268 0.47 -0.76 -31.52
N GLY A 269 1.01 -0.96 -30.32
CA GLY A 269 0.61 -2.06 -29.45
C GLY A 269 -0.82 -1.90 -28.93
N LEU A 270 -1.21 -0.67 -28.58
CA LEU A 270 -2.53 -0.38 -28.01
C LEU A 270 -3.67 -0.51 -29.02
N GLU A 271 -3.46 -0.14 -30.29
CA GLU A 271 -4.48 -0.27 -31.35
C GLU A 271 -4.93 -1.72 -31.55
N SER A 272 -4.03 -2.68 -31.32
CA SER A 272 -4.31 -4.12 -31.51
C SER A 272 -5.01 -4.79 -30.33
N LEU A 273 -5.13 -4.09 -29.19
CA LEU A 273 -5.59 -4.67 -27.93
C LEU A 273 -6.98 -4.15 -27.54
N LYS A 274 -7.78 -5.02 -26.91
CA LYS A 274 -9.08 -4.67 -26.32
C LYS A 274 -9.06 -4.84 -24.81
N PHE A 275 -9.69 -3.92 -24.09
CA PHE A 275 -9.90 -4.04 -22.65
C PHE A 275 -11.38 -4.24 -22.37
N LYS A 276 -11.74 -5.41 -21.84
CA LYS A 276 -13.13 -5.77 -21.51
C LYS A 276 -14.11 -5.51 -22.67
N GLY A 277 -13.69 -5.84 -23.90
CA GLY A 277 -14.48 -5.66 -25.11
C GLY A 277 -14.47 -4.24 -25.70
N LYS A 278 -13.85 -3.25 -25.02
CA LYS A 278 -13.70 -1.88 -25.53
C LYS A 278 -12.37 -1.68 -26.25
N GLU A 279 -12.38 -0.84 -27.29
CA GLU A 279 -11.18 -0.41 -27.99
C GLU A 279 -10.34 0.52 -27.12
N MET A 280 -9.03 0.31 -27.16
CA MET A 280 -8.05 1.14 -26.48
C MET A 280 -7.42 2.10 -27.48
N ARG A 281 -7.35 3.38 -27.12
CA ARG A 281 -6.71 4.43 -27.92
C ARG A 281 -5.84 5.28 -27.02
N ALA A 282 -4.61 5.51 -27.47
CA ALA A 282 -3.70 6.43 -26.83
C ALA A 282 -3.21 7.48 -27.84
N GLU A 283 -3.06 8.70 -27.37
CA GLU A 283 -2.52 9.82 -28.15
C GLU A 283 -1.46 10.53 -27.32
N VAL A 284 -0.46 11.13 -27.97
CA VAL A 284 0.54 11.93 -27.24
C VAL A 284 -0.15 13.17 -26.70
N ALA A 285 -0.08 13.35 -25.38
CA ALA A 285 -0.59 14.56 -24.74
C ALA A 285 0.44 15.68 -24.94
N ASN A 286 0.02 16.78 -25.57
CA ASN A 286 0.82 18.00 -25.69
C ASN A 286 0.95 18.73 -24.35
#